data_AF-A0A3P8VFH9-F1
#
_entry.id   AF-A0A3P8VFH9-F1
#
_cell.length_a   1.000
_cell.length_b   1.000
_cell.length_c   1.000
_cell.angle_alpha   90.00
_cell.angle_beta   90.00
_cell.angle_gamma   90.00
#
_symmetry.space_group_name_H-M   'P 1'
#
loop_
_entity.id
_entity.type
_entity.pdbx_description
1 polymer ?
#
loop_
_entity_poly.entity_id
_entity_poly.type
_entity_poly.pdbx_seq_one_letter_code
_entity_poly.pdbx_strand_id
1 'polypeptide(L)'
;MKSAVVSTMTTSNAIKKILIVGSGIAGIAAAHRLIKDGFRHVKIIEATARSGGRIKTGRLGDNIVEMGANWIHGPCKENPVFCLSENYGLLEPEALLPENQTKDFKGYVPEVSTFFTSSGLQLNPDDMYPVLEMFLQLLNECSEFNDKGEEPMPSMGEFLRSKVQQHAAEKWKDVAPSTRSRLLCFISTMFKTECCIHGTHSMDEVGLQACGLYKTLPGRDCTFPGGYEGLIKNLLSELPSDVVTYNRPVRCIHWSNSEKRPSPVVVECENGEKIQADHVIVTVPLGYLKQHQSTLFHPPLPSHKSQSIQRFGFGTNNKIFVEFDSPWWDADCDVIYLVWEDEEALLDQVPDLKSSWIKKLMGFTTLKPVERYGYTLCGWIAGHESEYMETLSEQEVTQAVTQLLRRFTGNPIITPRRILRSQWFHDPWTCGSYSFRRAAQSRI
;
A
#
# COMPACT_ATOMS: atom_id res chain seq x y z
N MET A 1 -9.22 8.18 48.05
CA MET A 1 -8.86 6.76 47.88
C MET A 1 -9.69 6.18 46.74
N LYS A 2 -9.13 6.07 45.53
CA LYS A 2 -9.76 5.37 44.40
C LYS A 2 -9.23 3.94 44.41
N SER A 3 -10.13 2.99 44.64
CA SER A 3 -9.85 1.55 44.64
C SER A 3 -9.32 1.12 43.28
N ALA A 4 -8.12 0.53 43.27
CA ALA A 4 -7.56 -0.16 42.12
C ALA A 4 -8.27 -1.51 41.99
N VAL A 5 -9.07 -1.68 40.93
CA VAL A 5 -9.54 -3.00 40.52
C VAL A 5 -8.36 -3.73 39.91
N VAL A 6 -7.62 -4.47 40.74
CA VAL A 6 -6.70 -5.50 40.29
C VAL A 6 -7.56 -6.60 39.68
N SER A 7 -7.53 -6.71 38.35
CA SER A 7 -8.14 -7.83 37.64
C SER A 7 -7.50 -9.12 38.15
N THR A 8 -8.26 -9.92 38.91
CA THR A 8 -7.86 -11.26 39.33
C THR A 8 -7.77 -12.14 38.10
N MET A 9 -6.54 -12.41 37.64
CA MET A 9 -6.25 -13.40 36.60
C MET A 9 -6.80 -14.76 37.01
N THR A 10 -7.61 -15.39 36.15
CA THR A 10 -7.95 -16.80 36.33
C THR A 10 -6.73 -17.64 35.96
N THR A 11 -6.39 -18.65 36.76
CA THR A 11 -5.32 -19.65 36.49
C THR A 11 -5.43 -20.28 35.11
N SER A 12 -6.64 -20.30 34.54
CA SER A 12 -6.94 -20.71 33.15
C SER A 12 -6.14 -19.94 32.08
N ASN A 13 -6.05 -18.61 32.17
CA ASN A 13 -5.42 -17.80 31.12
C ASN A 13 -3.90 -17.98 31.05
N ALA A 14 -3.25 -18.23 32.19
CA ALA A 14 -1.80 -18.40 32.25
C ALA A 14 -1.30 -19.67 31.54
N ILE A 15 -2.16 -20.69 31.36
CA ILE A 15 -1.78 -22.03 30.87
C ILE A 15 -2.03 -22.21 29.36
N LYS A 16 -2.85 -21.36 28.74
CA LYS A 16 -3.23 -21.51 27.33
C LYS A 16 -2.07 -21.25 26.36
N LYS A 17 -1.81 -22.21 25.48
CA LYS A 17 -0.82 -22.12 24.40
C LYS A 17 -1.44 -21.45 23.18
N ILE A 18 -0.89 -20.31 22.77
CA ILE A 18 -1.38 -19.54 21.63
C ILE A 18 -0.27 -19.43 20.60
N LEU A 19 -0.56 -19.87 19.38
CA LEU A 19 0.35 -19.77 18.24
C LEU A 19 -0.13 -18.71 17.27
N ILE A 20 0.77 -17.85 16.80
CA ILE A 20 0.47 -16.79 15.84
C ILE A 20 1.25 -17.11 14.55
N VAL A 21 0.56 -17.15 13.42
CA VAL A 21 1.17 -17.38 12.11
C VAL A 21 1.41 -16.04 11.43
N GLY A 22 2.68 -15.69 11.24
CA GLY A 22 3.16 -14.44 10.66
C GLY A 22 3.67 -13.45 11.70
N SER A 23 4.89 -12.95 11.49
CA SER A 23 5.55 -11.90 12.30
C SER A 23 5.52 -10.54 11.59
N GLY A 24 4.42 -10.24 10.90
CA GLY A 24 4.07 -8.88 10.50
C GLY A 24 3.55 -8.06 11.69
N ILE A 25 3.30 -6.77 11.49
CA ILE A 25 2.81 -5.88 12.55
C ILE A 25 1.53 -6.39 13.24
N ALA A 26 0.63 -7.04 12.49
CA ALA A 26 -0.59 -7.62 13.04
C ALA A 26 -0.32 -8.77 14.02
N GLY A 27 0.58 -9.70 13.66
CA GLY A 27 0.96 -10.82 14.51
C GLY A 27 1.75 -10.37 15.75
N ILE A 28 2.66 -9.40 15.58
CA ILE A 28 3.42 -8.82 16.68
C ILE A 28 2.49 -8.08 17.65
N ALA A 29 1.55 -7.26 17.15
CA ALA A 29 0.57 -6.57 17.99
C ALA A 29 -0.34 -7.54 18.75
N ALA A 30 -0.76 -8.65 18.12
CA ALA A 30 -1.52 -9.69 18.79
C ALA A 30 -0.70 -10.34 19.92
N ALA A 31 0.57 -10.67 19.67
CA ALA A 31 1.45 -11.23 20.70
C ALA A 31 1.64 -10.27 21.88
N HIS A 32 1.89 -8.99 21.58
CA HIS A 32 2.03 -7.93 22.57
C HIS A 32 0.80 -7.83 23.45
N ARG A 33 -0.39 -7.76 22.85
CA ARG A 33 -1.64 -7.68 23.60
C ARG A 33 -1.88 -8.90 24.49
N LEU A 34 -1.68 -10.11 23.96
CA LEU A 34 -1.85 -11.34 24.73
C LEU A 34 -0.89 -11.43 25.92
N ILE A 35 0.39 -11.12 25.69
CA ILE A 35 1.40 -11.15 26.77
C ILE A 35 1.10 -10.09 27.83
N LYS A 36 0.69 -8.89 27.42
CA LYS A 36 0.25 -7.81 28.33
C LYS A 36 -0.97 -8.21 29.15
N ASP A 37 -1.91 -8.94 28.55
CA ASP A 37 -3.10 -9.47 29.22
C ASP A 37 -2.81 -10.72 30.09
N GLY A 38 -1.54 -11.15 30.17
CA GLY A 38 -1.07 -12.17 31.11
C GLY A 38 -0.88 -13.57 30.54
N PHE A 39 -1.11 -13.78 29.24
CA PHE A 39 -0.85 -15.07 28.60
C PHE A 39 0.66 -15.34 28.54
N ARG A 40 1.11 -16.48 29.07
CA ARG A 40 2.55 -16.80 29.19
C ARG A 40 3.08 -17.71 28.10
N HIS A 41 2.20 -18.41 27.37
CA HIS A 41 2.58 -19.37 26.33
C HIS A 41 2.17 -18.87 24.94
N VAL A 42 2.68 -17.70 24.56
CA VAL A 42 2.45 -17.08 23.25
C VAL A 42 3.71 -17.26 22.40
N LYS A 43 3.56 -17.78 21.17
CA LYS A 43 4.64 -17.90 20.18
C LYS A 43 4.17 -17.43 18.81
N ILE A 44 5.09 -16.86 18.04
CA ILE A 44 4.92 -16.48 16.64
C ILE A 44 5.77 -17.42 15.78
N ILE A 45 5.23 -17.94 14.70
CA ILE A 45 5.99 -18.62 13.65
C ILE A 45 5.96 -17.80 12.37
N GLU A 46 7.14 -17.57 11.81
CA GLU A 46 7.37 -16.72 10.66
C GLU A 46 8.01 -17.53 9.54
N ALA A 47 7.42 -17.43 8.34
CA ALA A 47 7.89 -18.19 7.18
C ALA A 47 9.28 -17.73 6.75
N THR A 48 9.57 -16.44 6.87
CA THR A 48 10.82 -15.84 6.43
C THR A 48 11.88 -15.76 7.54
N ALA A 49 13.07 -15.26 7.18
CA ALA A 49 14.15 -15.00 8.11
C ALA A 49 14.01 -13.67 8.88
N ARG A 50 12.91 -12.92 8.71
CA ARG A 50 12.73 -11.58 9.30
C ARG A 50 11.29 -11.30 9.74
N SER A 51 11.14 -10.37 10.67
CA SER A 51 9.84 -9.77 10.99
C SER A 51 9.52 -8.57 10.10
N GLY A 52 8.28 -8.09 10.20
CA GLY A 52 7.78 -6.88 9.54
C GLY A 52 6.87 -7.14 8.35
N GLY A 53 7.03 -8.27 7.66
CA GLY A 53 6.22 -8.61 6.49
C GLY A 53 6.31 -7.51 5.42
N ARG A 54 5.19 -6.84 5.12
CA ARG A 54 5.14 -5.72 4.15
C ARG A 54 5.73 -4.40 4.67
N ILE A 55 6.19 -4.35 5.91
CA ILE A 55 7.11 -3.31 6.39
C ILE A 55 8.52 -3.82 6.10
N LYS A 56 9.22 -3.14 5.18
CA LYS A 56 10.55 -3.54 4.72
C LYS A 56 11.34 -2.30 4.30
N THR A 57 12.38 -2.04 5.06
CA THR A 57 13.33 -0.96 4.78
C THR A 57 14.47 -1.52 3.95
N GLY A 58 14.75 -0.91 2.80
CA GLY A 58 15.81 -1.26 1.86
C GLY A 58 16.93 -0.23 1.85
N ARG A 59 17.93 -0.48 0.99
CA ARG A 59 19.05 0.45 0.75
C ARG A 59 19.28 0.64 -0.74
N LEU A 60 19.42 1.90 -1.14
CA LEU A 60 19.90 2.29 -2.47
C LEU A 60 21.25 2.97 -2.27
N GLY A 61 22.31 2.16 -2.30
CA GLY A 61 23.60 2.61 -1.80
C GLY A 61 23.59 2.87 -0.30
N ASP A 62 23.98 4.09 0.09
CA ASP A 62 24.02 4.52 1.48
C ASP A 62 22.65 5.01 1.97
N ASN A 63 21.75 5.36 1.03
CA ASN A 63 20.43 5.90 1.32
C ASN A 63 19.45 4.80 1.75
N ILE A 64 18.64 5.10 2.76
CA ILE A 64 17.53 4.25 3.18
C ILE A 64 16.32 4.54 2.30
N VAL A 65 15.66 3.48 1.83
CA VAL A 65 14.42 3.58 1.06
C VAL A 65 13.38 2.60 1.58
N GLU A 66 12.11 2.99 1.65
CA GLU A 66 11.05 2.09 2.11
C GLU A 66 10.53 1.24 0.97
N MET A 67 10.87 -0.06 0.96
CA MET A 67 10.39 -0.99 -0.07
C MET A 67 8.89 -1.28 0.07
N GLY A 68 8.33 -1.10 1.27
CA GLY A 68 6.94 -1.37 1.60
C GLY A 68 6.22 -0.15 2.16
N ALA A 69 5.64 -0.29 3.36
CA ALA A 69 5.00 0.84 4.06
C ALA A 69 5.96 2.03 4.22
N ASN A 70 5.48 3.24 3.93
CA ASN A 70 6.31 4.46 3.93
C ASN A 70 5.78 5.57 4.84
N TRP A 71 4.44 5.71 4.93
CA TRP A 71 3.81 6.81 5.64
C TRP A 71 3.00 6.36 6.85
N ILE A 72 2.85 7.29 7.79
CA ILE A 72 1.74 7.32 8.74
C ILE A 72 0.70 8.28 8.16
N HIS A 73 -0.41 7.73 7.68
CA HIS A 73 -1.51 8.54 7.18
C HIS A 73 -2.33 9.10 8.34
N GLY A 74 -2.54 10.42 8.37
CA GLY A 74 -3.22 11.10 9.48
C GLY A 74 -2.56 10.87 10.84
N PRO A 75 -1.34 11.40 11.06
CA PRO A 75 -0.63 11.28 12.32
C PRO A 75 -1.30 12.14 13.40
N CYS A 76 -2.22 11.54 14.13
CA CYS A 76 -2.91 12.13 15.26
C CYS A 76 -3.01 11.14 16.43
N LYS A 77 -3.50 11.59 17.59
CA LYS A 77 -3.61 10.75 18.79
C LYS A 77 -4.60 9.58 18.65
N GLU A 78 -5.45 9.59 17.62
CA GLU A 78 -6.32 8.46 17.28
C GLU A 78 -5.59 7.38 16.47
N ASN A 79 -4.47 7.72 15.83
CA ASN A 79 -3.68 6.79 15.05
C ASN A 79 -2.71 6.00 15.97
N PRO A 80 -2.90 4.69 16.17
CA PRO A 80 -2.06 3.90 17.07
C PRO A 80 -0.61 3.82 16.59
N VAL A 81 -0.36 3.88 15.28
CA VAL A 81 1.00 3.86 14.73
C VAL A 81 1.72 5.16 15.08
N PHE A 82 1.04 6.31 14.99
CA PHE A 82 1.60 7.59 15.42
C PHE A 82 1.95 7.58 16.90
N CYS A 83 1.02 7.19 17.76
CA CYS A 83 1.24 7.14 19.21
C CYS A 83 2.40 6.22 19.61
N LEU A 84 2.52 5.04 18.99
CA LEU A 84 3.65 4.14 19.24
C LEU A 84 4.97 4.77 18.77
N SER A 85 4.97 5.37 17.58
CA SER A 85 6.17 5.96 16.99
C SER A 85 6.67 7.18 17.78
N GLU A 86 5.77 8.00 18.29
CA GLU A 86 6.08 9.09 19.22
C GLU A 86 6.70 8.55 20.52
N ASN A 87 6.09 7.53 21.13
CA ASN A 87 6.61 6.92 22.36
C ASN A 87 8.00 6.31 22.19
N TYR A 88 8.31 5.79 21.00
CA TYR A 88 9.63 5.23 20.67
C TYR A 88 10.63 6.27 20.15
N GLY A 89 10.23 7.54 20.01
CA GLY A 89 11.11 8.58 19.48
C GLY A 89 11.52 8.34 18.02
N LEU A 90 10.62 7.78 17.21
CA LEU A 90 10.87 7.41 15.81
C LEU A 90 10.46 8.48 14.80
N LEU A 91 9.87 9.58 15.26
CA LEU A 91 9.33 10.64 14.42
C LEU A 91 10.24 11.87 14.42
N GLU A 92 10.19 12.64 13.34
CA GLU A 92 10.80 13.97 13.33
C GLU A 92 10.07 14.94 14.26
N PRO A 93 10.78 15.93 14.83
CA PRO A 93 10.17 16.98 15.64
C PRO A 93 9.01 17.69 14.94
N GLU A 94 9.10 17.93 13.63
CA GLU A 94 8.06 18.62 12.86
C GLU A 94 6.74 17.84 12.84
N ALA A 95 6.78 16.51 12.82
CA ALA A 95 5.59 15.67 12.85
C ALA A 95 4.85 15.75 14.20
N LEU A 96 5.54 16.17 15.27
CA LEU A 96 4.98 16.30 16.62
C LEU A 96 4.33 17.68 16.87
N LEU A 97 4.46 18.63 15.93
CA LEU A 97 3.83 19.95 16.06
C LEU A 97 2.29 19.83 16.01
N PRO A 98 1.54 20.47 16.92
CA PRO A 98 0.08 20.36 16.96
C PRO A 98 -0.62 20.70 15.64
N GLU A 99 -0.12 21.70 14.92
CA GLU A 99 -0.65 22.13 13.62
C GLU A 99 -0.57 21.05 12.53
N ASN A 100 0.41 20.15 12.63
CA ASN A 100 0.57 19.00 11.74
C ASN A 100 -0.29 17.80 12.16
N GLN A 101 -1.00 17.87 13.29
CA GLN A 101 -1.90 16.81 13.78
C GLN A 101 -3.38 17.16 13.63
N THR A 102 -3.74 18.45 13.62
CA THR A 102 -5.13 18.90 13.65
C THR A 102 -5.71 19.26 12.29
N LYS A 103 -4.86 19.52 11.29
CA LYS A 103 -5.32 19.87 9.94
C LYS A 103 -5.89 18.62 9.25
N ASP A 104 -7.14 18.71 8.81
CA ASP A 104 -7.71 17.74 7.89
C ASP A 104 -7.27 18.12 6.47
N PHE A 105 -6.30 17.37 5.95
CA PHE A 105 -5.83 17.53 4.58
C PHE A 105 -6.74 16.83 3.57
N LYS A 106 -7.80 16.12 4.02
CA LYS A 106 -8.63 15.25 3.18
C LYS A 106 -7.81 14.28 2.31
N GLY A 107 -6.63 13.88 2.80
CA GLY A 107 -5.69 13.03 2.08
C GLY A 107 -4.76 13.74 1.07
N TYR A 108 -4.84 15.07 0.92
CA TYR A 108 -4.06 15.82 -0.07
C TYR A 108 -3.31 17.00 0.55
N VAL A 109 -1.97 16.99 0.42
CA VAL A 109 -1.09 18.09 0.83
C VAL A 109 -0.75 18.89 -0.43
N PRO A 110 -0.74 20.23 -0.40
CA PRO A 110 -0.26 21.02 -1.55
C PRO A 110 1.19 20.66 -1.88
N GLU A 111 1.41 20.14 -3.09
CA GLU A 111 2.70 19.69 -3.60
C GLU A 111 3.16 20.56 -4.76
N VAL A 112 4.43 20.95 -4.76
CA VAL A 112 5.04 21.64 -5.90
C VAL A 112 5.26 20.61 -7.00
N SER A 113 4.56 20.76 -8.11
CA SER A 113 4.47 19.73 -9.15
C SER A 113 5.03 20.20 -10.47
N THR A 114 5.82 19.35 -11.12
CA THR A 114 6.25 19.52 -12.50
C THR A 114 5.51 18.54 -13.40
N PHE A 115 5.11 18.98 -14.58
CA PHE A 115 4.33 18.19 -15.53
C PHE A 115 5.08 18.08 -16.86
N PHE A 116 5.38 16.86 -17.28
CA PHE A 116 6.01 16.59 -18.57
C PHE A 116 5.11 15.77 -19.47
N THR A 117 5.07 16.08 -20.76
CA THR A 117 4.40 15.26 -21.75
C THR A 117 5.34 14.25 -22.40
N SER A 118 4.76 13.22 -23.01
CA SER A 118 5.53 12.21 -23.73
C SER A 118 6.26 12.72 -24.97
N SER A 119 6.02 13.96 -25.42
CA SER A 119 6.75 14.65 -26.50
C SER A 119 7.91 15.52 -25.99
N GLY A 120 8.13 15.59 -24.68
CA GLY A 120 9.21 16.40 -24.09
C GLY A 120 8.79 17.83 -23.71
N LEU A 121 7.49 18.15 -23.74
CA LEU A 121 6.98 19.47 -23.36
C LEU A 121 6.75 19.53 -21.84
N GLN A 122 7.26 20.57 -21.19
CA GLN A 122 6.87 20.91 -19.83
C GLN A 122 5.57 21.74 -19.87
N LEU A 123 4.54 21.30 -19.13
CA LEU A 123 3.26 22.00 -19.05
C LEU A 123 3.29 23.06 -17.94
N ASN A 124 2.51 24.11 -18.13
CA ASN A 124 2.35 25.15 -17.12
C ASN A 124 1.53 24.60 -15.93
N PRO A 125 2.06 24.63 -14.69
CA PRO A 125 1.31 24.21 -13.51
C PRO A 125 -0.03 24.92 -13.34
N ASP A 126 -0.13 26.20 -13.70
CA ASP A 126 -1.38 26.99 -13.59
C ASP A 126 -2.52 26.43 -14.44
N ASP A 127 -2.20 25.74 -15.53
CA ASP A 127 -3.20 25.07 -16.38
C ASP A 127 -3.60 23.70 -15.80
N MET A 128 -2.71 23.03 -15.07
CA MET A 128 -2.89 21.67 -14.58
C MET A 128 -3.54 21.60 -13.20
N TYR A 129 -3.20 22.54 -12.30
CA TYR A 129 -3.75 22.57 -10.93
C TYR A 129 -5.29 22.60 -10.90
N PRO A 130 -6.01 23.40 -11.73
CA PRO A 130 -7.47 23.36 -11.75
C PRO A 130 -8.05 21.98 -12.15
N VAL A 131 -7.35 21.23 -13.01
CA VAL A 131 -7.77 19.87 -13.41
C VAL A 131 -7.55 18.88 -12.27
N LEU A 132 -6.41 18.99 -11.58
CA LEU A 132 -6.12 18.22 -10.39
C LEU A 132 -7.19 18.47 -9.33
N GLU A 133 -7.44 19.73 -8.96
CA GLU A 133 -8.47 20.12 -7.98
C GLU A 133 -9.86 19.58 -8.33
N MET A 134 -10.25 19.65 -9.60
CA MET A 134 -11.51 19.07 -10.08
C MET A 134 -11.54 17.55 -9.87
N PHE A 135 -10.48 16.83 -10.22
CA PHE A 135 -10.42 15.38 -10.02
C PHE A 135 -10.49 15.01 -8.53
N LEU A 136 -9.81 15.77 -7.66
CA LEU A 136 -9.87 15.60 -6.21
C LEU A 136 -11.28 15.80 -5.66
N GLN A 137 -12.03 16.77 -6.19
CA GLN A 137 -13.44 16.97 -5.83
C GLN A 137 -14.29 15.76 -6.22
N LEU A 138 -14.08 15.17 -7.41
CA LEU A 138 -14.78 13.96 -7.82
C LEU A 138 -14.46 12.75 -6.92
N LEU A 139 -13.23 12.61 -6.44
CA LEU A 139 -12.87 11.59 -5.45
C LEU A 139 -13.58 11.82 -4.11
N ASN A 140 -13.70 13.07 -3.68
CA ASN A 140 -14.49 13.40 -2.49
C ASN A 140 -15.97 13.03 -2.70
N GLU A 141 -16.56 13.29 -3.87
CA GLU A 141 -17.92 12.83 -4.20
C GLU A 141 -18.04 11.30 -4.14
N CYS A 142 -17.03 10.54 -4.61
CA CYS A 142 -17.02 9.07 -4.46
C CYS A 142 -17.13 8.64 -2.98
N SER A 143 -16.52 9.39 -2.06
CA SER A 143 -16.54 9.09 -0.63
C SER A 143 -17.89 9.36 0.05
N GLU A 144 -18.78 10.11 -0.61
CA GLU A 144 -20.14 10.37 -0.09
C GLU A 144 -21.05 9.15 -0.23
N PHE A 145 -20.74 8.24 -1.16
CA PHE A 145 -21.44 6.96 -1.30
C PHE A 145 -21.00 6.02 -0.18
N ASN A 146 -21.94 5.74 0.73
CA ASN A 146 -21.79 4.71 1.76
C ASN A 146 -22.76 3.55 1.49
N ASP A 147 -22.56 2.40 2.16
CA ASP A 147 -23.34 1.15 2.04
C ASP A 147 -24.87 1.28 2.29
N LYS A 148 -25.44 2.50 2.35
CA LYS A 148 -26.86 2.75 2.68
C LYS A 148 -27.72 3.27 1.52
N GLY A 149 -27.19 3.36 0.30
CA GLY A 149 -27.91 3.88 -0.88
C GLY A 149 -27.93 2.93 -2.07
N GLU A 150 -28.75 3.25 -3.08
CA GLU A 150 -28.61 2.65 -4.42
C GLU A 150 -27.31 3.16 -5.06
N GLU A 151 -26.54 2.23 -5.61
CA GLU A 151 -25.26 2.54 -6.23
C GLU A 151 -25.51 3.11 -7.64
N PRO A 152 -25.07 4.35 -7.95
CA PRO A 152 -25.32 4.94 -9.26
C PRO A 152 -24.51 4.26 -10.36
N MET A 153 -23.35 3.69 -10.02
CA MET A 153 -22.42 3.00 -10.90
C MET A 153 -21.66 1.93 -10.11
N PRO A 154 -21.43 0.73 -10.66
CA PRO A 154 -20.84 -0.40 -9.93
C PRO A 154 -19.38 -0.17 -9.47
N SER A 155 -18.67 0.77 -10.09
CA SER A 155 -17.25 1.02 -9.82
C SER A 155 -16.91 2.50 -9.75
N MET A 156 -15.83 2.82 -9.01
CA MET A 156 -15.24 4.16 -8.98
C MET A 156 -14.79 4.60 -10.37
N GLY A 157 -14.21 3.70 -11.16
CA GLY A 157 -13.70 4.03 -12.48
C GLY A 157 -14.79 4.48 -13.45
N GLU A 158 -15.92 3.77 -13.48
CA GLU A 158 -17.09 4.16 -14.28
C GLU A 158 -17.67 5.51 -13.84
N PHE A 159 -17.81 5.73 -12.53
CA PHE A 159 -18.30 6.99 -11.98
C PHE A 159 -17.39 8.16 -12.37
N LEU A 160 -16.08 8.04 -12.14
CA LEU A 160 -15.11 9.08 -12.43
C LEU A 160 -15.08 9.42 -13.92
N ARG A 161 -15.05 8.42 -14.81
CA ARG A 161 -15.07 8.66 -16.27
C ARG A 161 -16.34 9.37 -16.71
N SER A 162 -17.50 8.96 -16.18
CA SER A 162 -18.78 9.61 -16.49
C SER A 162 -18.77 11.09 -16.08
N LYS A 163 -18.31 11.40 -14.86
CA LYS A 163 -18.23 12.77 -14.34
C LYS A 163 -17.21 13.63 -15.09
N VAL A 164 -16.06 13.06 -15.43
CA VAL A 164 -15.04 13.73 -16.25
C VAL A 164 -15.59 14.07 -17.64
N GLN A 165 -16.28 13.13 -18.29
CA GLN A 165 -16.89 13.38 -19.60
C GLN A 165 -17.95 14.46 -19.55
N GLN A 166 -18.80 14.45 -18.51
CA GLN A 166 -19.77 15.52 -18.25
C GLN A 166 -19.07 16.88 -18.06
N HIS A 167 -18.05 16.94 -17.20
CA HIS A 167 -17.27 18.16 -16.96
C HIS A 167 -16.64 18.69 -18.26
N ALA A 168 -16.02 17.81 -19.05
CA ALA A 168 -15.40 18.19 -20.32
C ALA A 168 -16.44 18.71 -21.34
N ALA A 169 -17.64 18.13 -21.37
CA ALA A 169 -18.72 18.58 -22.26
C ALA A 169 -19.33 19.92 -21.83
N GLU A 170 -19.33 20.24 -20.54
CA GLU A 170 -19.93 21.48 -20.02
C GLU A 170 -18.92 22.63 -19.92
N LYS A 171 -17.75 22.36 -19.35
CA LYS A 171 -16.74 23.36 -18.98
C LYS A 171 -15.63 23.51 -20.01
N TRP A 172 -15.35 22.47 -20.81
CA TRP A 172 -14.28 22.49 -21.82
C TRP A 172 -14.80 22.46 -23.26
N LYS A 173 -16.08 22.78 -23.49
CA LYS A 173 -16.68 22.80 -24.82
C LYS A 173 -16.04 23.81 -25.79
N ASP A 174 -15.61 24.96 -25.26
CA ASP A 174 -15.02 26.07 -26.03
C ASP A 174 -13.49 26.08 -25.94
N VAL A 175 -12.90 25.11 -25.22
CA VAL A 175 -11.44 24.94 -25.12
C VAL A 175 -10.93 24.31 -26.42
N ALA A 176 -9.78 24.79 -26.91
CA ALA A 176 -9.17 24.27 -28.14
C ALA A 176 -9.02 22.73 -28.07
N PRO A 177 -9.33 21.98 -29.16
CA PRO A 177 -9.31 20.51 -29.12
C PRO A 177 -8.02 19.89 -28.60
N SER A 178 -6.86 20.44 -29.00
CA SER A 178 -5.54 19.98 -28.53
C SER A 178 -5.32 20.22 -27.03
N THR A 179 -5.83 21.33 -26.50
CA THR A 179 -5.76 21.62 -25.06
C THR A 179 -6.69 20.69 -24.30
N ARG A 180 -7.94 20.51 -24.77
CA ARG A 180 -8.90 19.57 -24.16
C ARG A 180 -8.36 18.14 -24.12
N SER A 181 -7.76 17.68 -25.22
CA SER A 181 -7.08 16.37 -25.31
C SER A 181 -6.01 16.21 -24.23
N ARG A 182 -5.16 17.24 -24.06
CA ARG A 182 -4.12 17.26 -23.03
C ARG A 182 -4.68 17.21 -21.60
N LEU A 183 -5.75 17.92 -21.30
CA LEU A 183 -6.40 17.86 -19.97
C LEU A 183 -6.94 16.45 -19.69
N LEU A 184 -7.53 15.80 -20.69
CA LEU A 184 -7.97 14.40 -20.57
C LEU A 184 -6.80 13.43 -20.38
N CYS A 185 -5.69 13.62 -21.09
CA CYS A 185 -4.47 12.83 -20.89
C CYS A 185 -3.91 13.00 -19.46
N PHE A 186 -3.96 14.21 -18.90
CA PHE A 186 -3.57 14.42 -17.51
C PHE A 186 -4.53 13.71 -16.54
N ILE A 187 -5.84 13.71 -16.81
CA ILE A 187 -6.79 12.93 -16.01
C ILE A 187 -6.47 11.43 -16.07
N SER A 188 -6.06 10.88 -17.22
CA SER A 188 -5.60 9.48 -17.29
C SER A 188 -4.41 9.23 -16.34
N THR A 189 -3.51 10.20 -16.18
CA THR A 189 -2.42 10.14 -15.19
C THR A 189 -2.95 10.09 -13.76
N MET A 190 -4.06 10.79 -13.48
CA MET A 190 -4.73 10.72 -12.18
C MET A 190 -5.37 9.36 -11.91
N PHE A 191 -6.00 8.72 -12.89
CA PHE A 191 -6.48 7.34 -12.74
C PHE A 191 -5.36 6.36 -12.37
N LYS A 192 -4.16 6.51 -12.96
CA LYS A 192 -2.97 5.71 -12.60
C LYS A 192 -2.51 5.96 -11.17
N THR A 193 -2.61 7.20 -10.71
CA THR A 193 -2.32 7.59 -9.32
C THR A 193 -3.28 6.88 -8.36
N GLU A 194 -4.59 6.89 -8.66
CA GLU A 194 -5.59 6.19 -7.85
C GLU A 194 -5.41 4.67 -7.88
N CYS A 195 -5.01 4.09 -9.01
CA CYS A 195 -4.63 2.68 -9.07
C CYS A 195 -3.49 2.36 -8.08
N CYS A 196 -2.52 3.26 -7.93
CA CYS A 196 -1.44 3.12 -6.95
C CYS A 196 -1.97 3.26 -5.52
N ILE A 197 -2.81 4.26 -5.23
CA ILE A 197 -3.37 4.47 -3.88
C ILE A 197 -4.21 3.26 -3.44
N HIS A 198 -5.07 2.75 -4.32
CA HIS A 198 -5.95 1.61 -4.03
C HIS A 198 -5.27 0.24 -4.20
N GLY A 199 -4.10 0.19 -4.85
CA GLY A 199 -3.39 -1.05 -5.14
C GLY A 199 -4.19 -1.97 -6.06
N THR A 200 -4.77 -1.40 -7.12
CA THR A 200 -5.61 -2.09 -8.11
C THR A 200 -5.02 -2.00 -9.50
N HIS A 201 -5.40 -2.91 -10.40
CA HIS A 201 -5.05 -2.81 -11.82
C HIS A 201 -5.89 -1.75 -12.55
N SER A 202 -7.18 -1.66 -12.22
CA SER A 202 -8.09 -0.67 -12.80
C SER A 202 -9.01 -0.11 -11.71
N MET A 203 -9.38 1.16 -11.84
CA MET A 203 -10.42 1.75 -10.98
C MET A 203 -11.80 1.14 -11.23
N ASP A 204 -11.99 0.39 -12.32
CA ASP A 204 -13.20 -0.38 -12.59
C ASP A 204 -13.35 -1.60 -11.68
N GLU A 205 -12.26 -2.04 -11.06
CA GLU A 205 -12.31 -3.09 -10.06
C GLU A 205 -12.69 -2.57 -8.68
N VAL A 206 -12.62 -1.26 -8.41
CA VAL A 206 -12.87 -0.70 -7.07
C VAL A 206 -14.34 -0.33 -6.95
N GLY A 207 -15.03 -0.87 -5.94
CA GLY A 207 -16.45 -0.58 -5.73
C GLY A 207 -16.67 0.86 -5.29
N LEU A 208 -17.67 1.55 -5.85
CA LEU A 208 -17.92 2.96 -5.58
C LEU A 208 -18.28 3.18 -4.10
N GLN A 209 -19.23 2.41 -3.57
CA GLN A 209 -19.63 2.49 -2.16
C GLN A 209 -18.51 2.16 -1.18
N ALA A 210 -17.51 1.38 -1.62
CA ALA A 210 -16.39 1.05 -0.76
C ALA A 210 -15.50 2.25 -0.46
N CYS A 211 -15.50 3.27 -1.33
CA CYS A 211 -14.77 4.51 -1.11
C CYS A 211 -15.22 5.19 0.18
N GLY A 212 -16.54 5.37 0.37
CA GLY A 212 -17.09 6.03 1.57
C GLY A 212 -17.00 5.21 2.86
N LEU A 213 -16.53 3.96 2.80
CA LEU A 213 -16.20 3.19 4.00
C LEU A 213 -14.81 3.53 4.56
N TYR A 214 -13.93 4.09 3.73
CA TYR A 214 -12.61 4.51 4.16
C TYR A 214 -12.72 5.78 5.00
N LYS A 215 -12.10 5.78 6.18
CA LYS A 215 -12.03 6.95 7.05
C LYS A 215 -10.61 7.45 7.10
N THR A 216 -10.41 8.70 6.68
CA THR A 216 -9.16 9.43 6.88
C THR A 216 -9.07 9.91 8.32
N LEU A 217 -7.86 9.90 8.87
CA LEU A 217 -7.54 10.55 10.13
C LEU A 217 -6.93 11.92 9.84
N PRO A 218 -7.10 12.93 10.71
CA PRO A 218 -6.47 14.23 10.53
C PRO A 218 -4.96 14.15 10.72
N GLY A 219 -4.25 15.16 10.21
CA GLY A 219 -2.81 15.31 10.33
C GLY A 219 -2.10 15.22 8.98
N ARG A 220 -0.95 15.90 8.88
CA ARG A 220 -0.08 15.87 7.71
C ARG A 220 0.73 14.60 7.74
N ASP A 221 0.59 13.77 6.72
CA ASP A 221 1.32 12.51 6.60
C ASP A 221 2.82 12.66 6.91
N CYS A 222 3.35 11.74 7.69
CA CYS A 222 4.76 11.73 8.08
C CYS A 222 5.41 10.37 7.83
N THR A 223 6.74 10.33 7.88
CA THR A 223 7.55 9.14 7.59
C THR A 223 8.44 8.81 8.78
N PHE A 224 9.17 7.69 8.69
CA PHE A 224 10.16 7.26 9.67
C PHE A 224 11.57 7.57 9.14
N PRO A 225 12.29 8.55 9.70
CA PRO A 225 13.62 8.94 9.24
C PRO A 225 14.64 7.81 9.21
N GLY A 226 14.62 6.96 10.24
CA GLY A 226 15.46 5.77 10.37
C GLY A 226 14.90 4.52 9.71
N GLY A 227 13.77 4.64 9.00
CA GLY A 227 13.04 3.56 8.36
C GLY A 227 11.93 2.95 9.24
N TYR A 228 10.88 2.48 8.56
CA TYR A 228 9.63 1.98 9.14
C TYR A 228 9.85 0.68 9.93
N GLU A 229 10.91 -0.08 9.62
CA GLU A 229 11.33 -1.23 10.42
C GLU A 229 11.72 -0.87 11.86
N GLY A 230 12.04 0.40 12.16
CA GLY A 230 12.25 0.88 13.52
C GLY A 230 11.06 0.58 14.44
N LEU A 231 9.83 0.71 13.94
CA LEU A 231 8.61 0.38 14.69
C LEU A 231 8.54 -1.10 15.04
N ILE A 232 8.87 -1.97 14.08
CA ILE A 232 8.86 -3.43 14.26
C ILE A 232 9.91 -3.85 15.29
N LYS A 233 11.12 -3.27 15.21
CA LYS A 233 12.20 -3.54 16.15
C LYS A 233 11.82 -3.16 17.59
N ASN A 234 11.23 -1.98 17.79
CA ASN A 234 10.81 -1.53 19.11
C ASN A 234 9.68 -2.40 19.67
N LEU A 235 8.64 -2.70 18.87
CA LEU A 235 7.56 -3.59 19.32
C LEU A 235 8.06 -4.98 19.74
N LEU A 236 9.01 -5.55 19.00
CA LEU A 236 9.61 -6.85 19.35
C LEU A 236 10.48 -6.77 20.61
N SER A 237 11.15 -5.64 20.85
CA SER A 237 12.01 -5.46 22.03
C SER A 237 11.24 -5.52 23.36
N GLU A 238 9.93 -5.26 23.33
CA GLU A 238 9.05 -5.39 24.50
C GLU A 238 8.56 -6.83 24.74
N LEU A 239 8.81 -7.75 23.80
CA LEU A 239 8.41 -9.14 23.90
C LEU A 239 9.58 -10.04 24.34
N PRO A 240 9.30 -11.24 24.88
CA PRO A 240 10.34 -12.22 25.14
C PRO A 240 11.19 -12.50 23.90
N SER A 241 12.51 -12.57 24.04
CA SER A 241 13.44 -12.73 22.91
C SER A 241 13.22 -13.99 22.07
N ASP A 242 12.59 -15.02 22.65
CA ASP A 242 12.28 -16.29 22.01
C ASP A 242 10.83 -16.37 21.50
N VAL A 243 10.09 -15.25 21.47
CA VAL A 243 8.68 -15.23 21.07
C VAL A 243 8.49 -15.60 19.60
N VAL A 244 9.47 -15.32 18.72
CA VAL A 244 9.39 -15.59 17.28
C VAL A 244 10.32 -16.74 16.88
N THR A 245 9.78 -17.69 16.13
CA THR A 245 10.56 -18.72 15.42
C THR A 245 10.52 -18.43 13.91
N TYR A 246 11.69 -18.10 13.35
CA TYR A 246 11.86 -17.78 11.93
C TYR A 246 12.11 -19.02 11.05
N ASN A 247 12.05 -18.83 9.74
CA ASN A 247 12.25 -19.87 8.72
C ASN A 247 11.36 -21.09 8.99
N ARG A 248 10.11 -20.83 9.35
CA ARG A 248 9.15 -21.83 9.78
C ARG A 248 7.84 -21.69 9.00
N PRO A 249 7.87 -21.91 7.68
CA PRO A 249 6.66 -21.81 6.85
C PRO A 249 5.63 -22.86 7.28
N VAL A 250 4.38 -22.41 7.44
CA VAL A 250 3.25 -23.26 7.80
C VAL A 250 2.68 -23.93 6.57
N ARG A 251 2.64 -25.25 6.59
CA ARG A 251 2.07 -26.10 5.55
C ARG A 251 0.57 -26.30 5.73
N CYS A 252 0.12 -26.60 6.94
CA CYS A 252 -1.28 -26.90 7.22
C CYS A 252 -1.64 -26.63 8.68
N ILE A 253 -2.85 -26.12 8.91
CA ILE A 253 -3.44 -25.88 10.22
C ILE A 253 -4.58 -26.87 10.40
N HIS A 254 -4.36 -27.87 11.26
CA HIS A 254 -5.34 -28.88 11.63
C HIS A 254 -6.17 -28.37 12.81
N TRP A 255 -7.46 -28.14 12.59
CA TRP A 255 -8.39 -27.58 13.58
C TRP A 255 -9.70 -28.38 13.62
N SER A 256 -10.56 -28.13 14.61
CA SER A 256 -11.84 -28.85 14.80
C SER A 256 -12.99 -27.87 14.95
N ASN A 257 -14.09 -28.15 14.24
CA ASN A 257 -15.38 -27.47 14.39
C ASN A 257 -16.30 -28.14 15.42
N SER A 258 -15.89 -29.27 16.02
CA SER A 258 -16.73 -30.00 16.97
C SER A 258 -16.49 -29.55 18.41
N GLU A 259 -17.57 -29.13 19.09
CA GLU A 259 -17.57 -28.66 20.49
C GLU A 259 -17.17 -29.73 21.53
N LYS A 260 -16.95 -30.98 21.10
CA LYS A 260 -16.84 -32.15 22.01
C LYS A 260 -15.44 -32.75 22.15
N ARG A 261 -14.39 -32.14 21.59
CA ARG A 261 -13.02 -32.58 21.86
C ARG A 261 -12.23 -31.49 22.58
N PRO A 262 -11.44 -31.85 23.62
CA PRO A 262 -10.41 -30.97 24.18
C PRO A 262 -9.19 -30.87 23.23
N SER A 263 -9.38 -30.98 21.91
CA SER A 263 -8.28 -31.17 20.97
C SER A 263 -7.61 -29.83 20.64
N PRO A 264 -6.29 -29.71 20.87
CA PRO A 264 -5.50 -28.55 20.46
C PRO A 264 -5.48 -28.44 18.93
N VAL A 265 -5.38 -27.21 18.43
CA VAL A 265 -4.99 -26.93 17.05
C VAL A 265 -3.58 -27.50 16.85
N VAL A 266 -3.34 -28.17 15.72
CA VAL A 266 -2.01 -28.63 15.32
C VAL A 266 -1.56 -27.86 14.10
N VAL A 267 -0.48 -27.10 14.23
CA VAL A 267 0.12 -26.38 13.12
C VAL A 267 1.32 -27.17 12.62
N GLU A 268 1.23 -27.57 11.36
CA GLU A 268 2.25 -28.35 10.67
C GLU A 268 3.07 -27.46 9.76
N CYS A 269 4.40 -27.50 9.92
CA CYS A 269 5.34 -26.72 9.14
C CYS A 269 5.85 -27.53 7.94
N GLU A 270 6.44 -26.86 6.93
CA GLU A 270 6.94 -27.56 5.73
C GLU A 270 8.07 -28.55 6.03
N ASN A 271 8.84 -28.31 7.09
CA ASN A 271 9.89 -29.23 7.55
C ASN A 271 9.36 -30.45 8.32
N GLY A 272 8.03 -30.63 8.41
CA GLY A 272 7.37 -31.73 9.10
C GLY A 272 7.17 -31.52 10.61
N GLU A 273 7.65 -30.42 11.19
CA GLU A 273 7.39 -30.09 12.60
C GLU A 273 5.89 -29.87 12.84
N LYS A 274 5.39 -30.41 13.95
CA LYS A 274 3.99 -30.25 14.38
C LYS A 274 3.94 -29.58 15.75
N ILE A 275 3.32 -28.41 15.80
CA ILE A 275 3.21 -27.57 16.99
C ILE A 275 1.77 -27.62 17.49
N GLN A 276 1.58 -28.05 18.74
CA GLN A 276 0.26 -28.08 19.38
C GLN A 276 -0.01 -26.75 20.10
N ALA A 277 -1.21 -26.20 19.91
CA ALA A 277 -1.68 -24.99 20.58
C ALA A 277 -3.17 -25.10 20.97
N ASP A 278 -3.60 -24.43 22.03
CA ASP A 278 -5.03 -24.28 22.33
C ASP A 278 -5.72 -23.38 21.30
N HIS A 279 -5.02 -22.35 20.82
CA HIS A 279 -5.53 -21.39 19.85
C HIS A 279 -4.48 -21.04 18.79
N VAL A 280 -4.95 -20.74 17.58
CA VAL A 280 -4.12 -20.19 16.51
C VAL A 280 -4.69 -18.85 16.03
N ILE A 281 -3.83 -17.85 15.85
CA ILE A 281 -4.15 -16.58 15.18
C ILE A 281 -3.41 -16.58 13.86
N VAL A 282 -4.13 -16.43 12.74
CA VAL A 282 -3.54 -16.41 11.40
C VAL A 282 -3.50 -14.98 10.90
N THR A 283 -2.30 -14.47 10.65
CA THR A 283 -2.07 -13.09 10.17
C THR A 283 -1.38 -13.05 8.80
N VAL A 284 -1.45 -14.16 8.06
CA VAL A 284 -0.89 -14.23 6.70
C VAL A 284 -1.63 -13.27 5.75
N PRO A 285 -0.95 -12.72 4.74
CA PRO A 285 -1.58 -11.78 3.79
C PRO A 285 -2.76 -12.37 3.02
N LEU A 286 -3.69 -11.51 2.59
CA LEU A 286 -4.85 -11.94 1.81
C LEU A 286 -4.44 -12.57 0.47
N GLY A 287 -3.39 -12.07 -0.19
CA GLY A 287 -2.85 -12.69 -1.40
C GLY A 287 -2.46 -14.15 -1.17
N TYR A 288 -1.74 -14.42 -0.08
CA TYR A 288 -1.40 -15.78 0.34
C TYR A 288 -2.66 -16.63 0.61
N LEU A 289 -3.66 -16.09 1.32
CA LEU A 289 -4.93 -16.81 1.55
C LEU A 289 -5.66 -17.14 0.24
N LYS A 290 -5.68 -16.21 -0.73
CA LYS A 290 -6.33 -16.45 -2.03
C LYS A 290 -5.71 -17.63 -2.77
N GLN A 291 -4.39 -17.79 -2.69
CA GLN A 291 -3.66 -18.88 -3.34
C GLN A 291 -3.70 -20.21 -2.53
N HIS A 292 -3.68 -20.14 -1.20
CA HIS A 292 -3.38 -21.31 -0.35
C HIS A 292 -4.48 -21.70 0.64
N GLN A 293 -5.62 -21.00 0.74
CA GLN A 293 -6.65 -21.33 1.74
C GLN A 293 -7.17 -22.78 1.67
N SER A 294 -7.13 -23.40 0.49
CA SER A 294 -7.59 -24.78 0.28
C SER A 294 -6.64 -25.83 0.86
N THR A 295 -5.36 -25.51 1.01
CA THR A 295 -4.32 -26.40 1.56
C THR A 295 -3.89 -26.01 2.97
N LEU A 296 -3.95 -24.72 3.30
CA LEU A 296 -3.53 -24.17 4.58
C LEU A 296 -4.43 -24.61 5.75
N PHE A 297 -5.69 -24.95 5.52
CA PHE A 297 -6.65 -25.30 6.58
C PHE A 297 -7.22 -26.70 6.41
N HIS A 298 -7.20 -27.49 7.49
CA HIS A 298 -7.84 -28.79 7.56
C HIS A 298 -8.67 -28.93 8.86
N PRO A 299 -10.01 -29.11 8.80
CA PRO A 299 -10.84 -29.10 7.61
C PRO A 299 -10.81 -27.73 6.90
N PRO A 300 -11.31 -27.62 5.65
CA PRO A 300 -11.39 -26.35 4.95
C PRO A 300 -12.19 -25.30 5.73
N LEU A 301 -11.90 -24.02 5.46
CA LEU A 301 -12.68 -22.92 6.04
C LEU A 301 -14.16 -23.02 5.65
N PRO A 302 -15.10 -22.57 6.51
CA PRO A 302 -16.51 -22.46 6.15
C PRO A 302 -16.72 -21.63 4.87
N SER A 303 -17.71 -22.03 4.06
CA SER A 303 -17.96 -21.43 2.74
C SER A 303 -18.08 -19.91 2.76
N HIS A 304 -18.72 -19.33 3.78
CA HIS A 304 -18.84 -17.88 3.91
C HIS A 304 -17.48 -17.18 4.04
N LYS A 305 -16.50 -17.76 4.76
CA LYS A 305 -15.15 -17.20 4.87
C LYS A 305 -14.40 -17.30 3.56
N SER A 306 -14.47 -18.45 2.88
CA SER A 306 -13.83 -18.65 1.58
C SER A 306 -14.38 -17.67 0.54
N GLN A 307 -15.70 -17.44 0.54
CA GLN A 307 -16.34 -16.43 -0.31
C GLN A 307 -15.86 -15.01 0.03
N SER A 308 -15.72 -14.64 1.31
CA SER A 308 -15.16 -13.33 1.70
C SER A 308 -13.73 -13.14 1.21
N ILE A 309 -12.87 -14.18 1.31
CA ILE A 309 -11.50 -14.14 0.78
C ILE A 309 -11.51 -13.90 -0.73
N GLN A 310 -12.44 -14.49 -1.47
CA GLN A 310 -12.54 -14.32 -2.92
C GLN A 310 -13.11 -12.95 -3.33
N ARG A 311 -14.07 -12.41 -2.58
CA ARG A 311 -14.73 -11.13 -2.88
C ARG A 311 -13.84 -9.91 -2.73
N PHE A 312 -12.89 -9.91 -1.79
CA PHE A 312 -11.94 -8.80 -1.70
C PHE A 312 -10.94 -8.84 -2.86
N GLY A 313 -10.56 -7.67 -3.36
CA GLY A 313 -9.40 -7.52 -4.23
C GLY A 313 -8.11 -7.61 -3.41
N PHE A 314 -7.05 -8.10 -4.03
CA PHE A 314 -5.70 -8.01 -3.49
C PHE A 314 -4.79 -7.77 -4.68
N GLY A 315 -4.39 -6.52 -4.87
CA GLY A 315 -3.58 -6.15 -6.01
C GLY A 315 -2.13 -5.92 -5.64
N THR A 316 -1.42 -5.36 -6.60
CA THR A 316 0.02 -5.18 -6.57
C THR A 316 0.32 -3.71 -6.76
N ASN A 317 1.17 -3.17 -5.90
CA ASN A 317 1.75 -1.83 -6.03
C ASN A 317 3.22 -1.93 -5.65
N ASN A 318 4.09 -1.49 -6.55
CA ASN A 318 5.53 -1.51 -6.38
C ASN A 318 6.11 -0.11 -6.52
N LYS A 319 7.31 0.04 -5.99
CA LYS A 319 8.10 1.26 -6.09
C LYS A 319 9.30 1.04 -6.99
N ILE A 320 9.70 2.10 -7.68
CA ILE A 320 10.94 2.19 -8.44
C ILE A 320 11.72 3.39 -7.90
N PHE A 321 12.81 3.11 -7.21
CA PHE A 321 13.75 4.13 -6.75
C PHE A 321 14.80 4.38 -7.81
N VAL A 322 15.07 5.64 -8.10
CA VAL A 322 16.00 6.07 -9.14
C VAL A 322 16.90 7.15 -8.58
N GLU A 323 18.19 6.86 -8.44
CA GLU A 323 19.18 7.79 -7.89
C GLU A 323 20.03 8.40 -9.00
N PHE A 324 20.42 9.66 -8.84
CA PHE A 324 21.26 10.42 -9.76
C PHE A 324 22.48 11.02 -9.06
N ASP A 325 23.52 11.35 -9.83
CA ASP A 325 24.69 12.08 -9.30
C ASP A 325 24.41 13.57 -9.07
N SER A 326 23.47 14.14 -9.82
CA SER A 326 22.97 15.51 -9.68
C SER A 326 21.48 15.57 -10.01
N PRO A 327 20.69 16.45 -9.37
CA PRO A 327 19.28 16.59 -9.68
C PRO A 327 19.14 17.28 -11.05
N TRP A 328 18.16 16.83 -11.83
CA TRP A 328 17.74 17.48 -13.08
C TRP A 328 16.38 18.16 -12.95
N TRP A 329 15.80 18.14 -11.74
CA TRP A 329 14.54 18.77 -11.35
C TRP A 329 14.78 19.92 -10.37
N ASP A 330 13.78 20.77 -10.18
CA ASP A 330 13.85 21.91 -9.26
C ASP A 330 13.91 21.47 -7.80
N ALA A 331 14.65 22.20 -6.96
CA ALA A 331 14.91 21.82 -5.58
C ALA A 331 13.66 21.75 -4.70
N ASP A 332 12.64 22.55 -5.02
CA ASP A 332 11.35 22.58 -4.34
C ASP A 332 10.33 21.59 -4.93
N CYS A 333 10.58 21.00 -6.11
CA CYS A 333 9.70 20.01 -6.72
C CYS A 333 9.44 18.82 -5.77
N ASP A 334 8.19 18.50 -5.51
CA ASP A 334 7.72 17.34 -4.73
C ASP A 334 7.34 16.18 -5.65
N VAL A 335 6.66 16.47 -6.77
CA VAL A 335 6.12 15.47 -7.69
C VAL A 335 6.38 15.83 -9.14
N ILE A 336 6.75 14.84 -9.93
CA ILE A 336 6.95 14.94 -11.38
C ILE A 336 5.91 14.03 -12.04
N TYR A 337 4.91 14.62 -12.69
CA TYR A 337 3.88 13.90 -13.43
C TYR A 337 4.29 13.66 -14.88
N LEU A 338 3.98 12.46 -15.40
CA LEU A 338 4.27 12.04 -16.76
C LEU A 338 2.97 11.83 -17.54
N VAL A 339 2.63 12.81 -18.39
CA VAL A 339 1.41 12.85 -19.19
C VAL A 339 1.62 12.23 -20.57
N TRP A 340 1.02 11.06 -20.80
CA TRP A 340 1.02 10.42 -22.11
C TRP A 340 -0.04 11.04 -23.01
N GLU A 341 0.36 11.51 -24.19
CA GLU A 341 -0.51 12.30 -25.09
C GLU A 341 -1.43 11.44 -25.97
N ASP A 342 -1.38 10.12 -25.82
CA ASP A 342 -2.19 9.13 -26.55
C ASP A 342 -3.22 8.42 -25.65
N GLU A 343 -3.57 9.00 -24.49
CA GLU A 343 -4.43 8.38 -23.47
C GLU A 343 -5.69 9.19 -23.12
N GLU A 344 -6.14 10.06 -24.04
CA GLU A 344 -7.36 10.87 -23.86
C GLU A 344 -8.65 10.03 -23.71
N ALA A 345 -8.61 8.75 -24.07
CA ALA A 345 -9.70 7.81 -23.91
C ALA A 345 -9.95 7.38 -22.44
N LEU A 346 -9.07 7.75 -21.51
CA LEU A 346 -9.17 7.42 -20.07
C LEU A 346 -9.24 5.90 -19.83
N LEU A 347 -8.44 5.14 -20.57
CA LEU A 347 -8.32 3.70 -20.37
C LEU A 347 -7.17 3.41 -19.41
N ASP A 348 -7.46 2.73 -18.31
CA ASP A 348 -6.46 2.40 -17.29
C ASP A 348 -5.71 1.09 -17.60
N GLN A 349 -6.13 0.40 -18.66
CA GLN A 349 -5.59 -0.87 -19.10
C GLN A 349 -4.63 -0.67 -20.27
N VAL A 350 -3.46 -1.29 -20.17
CA VAL A 350 -2.46 -1.26 -21.23
C VAL A 350 -2.76 -2.38 -22.25
N PRO A 351 -2.92 -2.10 -23.57
CA PRO A 351 -3.30 -3.09 -24.57
C PRO A 351 -2.26 -4.20 -24.78
N ASP A 352 -0.97 -3.83 -24.70
CA ASP A 352 0.17 -4.74 -24.78
C ASP A 352 1.12 -4.51 -23.60
N LEU A 353 1.02 -5.39 -22.61
CA LEU A 353 1.79 -5.33 -21.38
C LEU A 353 3.31 -5.29 -21.65
N LYS A 354 3.80 -6.03 -22.64
CA LYS A 354 5.24 -6.17 -22.89
C LYS A 354 5.86 -4.88 -23.39
N SER A 355 5.18 -4.20 -24.31
CA SER A 355 5.69 -2.96 -24.90
C SER A 355 5.36 -1.71 -24.08
N SER A 356 4.33 -1.77 -23.23
CA SER A 356 3.71 -0.56 -22.68
C SER A 356 3.49 -0.56 -21.17
N TRP A 357 3.99 -1.55 -20.41
CA TRP A 357 3.87 -1.59 -18.94
C TRP A 357 4.31 -0.27 -18.27
N ILE A 358 5.37 0.36 -18.78
CA ILE A 358 5.94 1.59 -18.21
C ILE A 358 4.95 2.77 -18.30
N LYS A 359 3.96 2.71 -19.20
CA LYS A 359 2.92 3.74 -19.30
C LYS A 359 2.07 3.83 -18.03
N LYS A 360 1.97 2.76 -17.23
CA LYS A 360 1.24 2.75 -15.96
C LYS A 360 1.90 3.61 -14.87
N LEU A 361 3.18 3.96 -15.03
CA LEU A 361 3.87 4.87 -14.13
C LEU A 361 3.28 6.29 -14.26
N MET A 362 2.66 6.80 -13.20
CA MET A 362 2.10 8.16 -13.17
C MET A 362 3.18 9.25 -13.16
N GLY A 363 4.38 8.91 -12.68
CA GLY A 363 5.41 9.87 -12.38
C GLY A 363 6.31 9.45 -11.23
N PHE A 364 6.96 10.43 -10.62
CA PHE A 364 7.92 10.26 -9.54
C PHE A 364 7.71 11.28 -8.44
N THR A 365 7.81 10.85 -7.18
CA THR A 365 7.98 11.77 -6.06
C THR A 365 9.47 11.98 -5.78
N THR A 366 9.86 13.19 -5.38
CA THR A 366 11.22 13.48 -4.93
C THR A 366 11.36 13.04 -3.48
N LEU A 367 12.44 12.33 -3.15
CA LEU A 367 12.70 11.97 -1.76
C LEU A 367 13.43 13.11 -1.05
N LYS A 368 12.79 13.65 -0.01
CA LYS A 368 13.29 14.78 0.79
C LYS A 368 13.43 14.38 2.26
N PRO A 369 14.47 14.87 2.97
CA PRO A 369 15.45 15.86 2.52
C PRO A 369 16.63 15.23 1.75
N VAL A 370 17.32 16.03 0.92
CA VAL A 370 18.42 15.57 0.06
C VAL A 370 19.59 15.02 0.87
N GLU A 371 19.85 15.56 2.06
CA GLU A 371 20.91 15.10 2.96
C GLU A 371 20.69 13.65 3.43
N ARG A 372 19.44 13.17 3.41
CA ARG A 372 19.08 11.80 3.80
C ARG A 372 18.94 10.85 2.63
N TYR A 373 18.34 11.31 1.54
CA TYR A 373 17.95 10.44 0.43
C TYR A 373 18.80 10.64 -0.83
N GLY A 374 19.73 11.62 -0.82
CA GLY A 374 20.43 12.06 -2.02
C GLY A 374 19.48 12.59 -3.08
N TYR A 375 19.93 12.57 -4.33
CA TYR A 375 19.09 12.91 -5.49
C TYR A 375 18.32 11.67 -5.94
N THR A 376 17.31 11.28 -5.17
CA THR A 376 16.51 10.07 -5.41
C THR A 376 15.06 10.41 -5.73
N LEU A 377 14.55 9.78 -6.78
CA LEU A 377 13.15 9.76 -7.16
C LEU A 377 12.50 8.42 -6.76
N CYS A 378 11.21 8.44 -6.43
CA CYS A 378 10.39 7.26 -6.17
C CYS A 378 9.18 7.24 -7.09
N GLY A 379 9.18 6.33 -8.06
CA GLY A 379 8.03 6.06 -8.93
C GLY A 379 7.14 4.96 -8.37
N TRP A 380 5.84 5.03 -8.67
CA TRP A 380 4.82 4.08 -8.19
C TRP A 380 4.12 3.42 -9.37
N ILE A 381 4.01 2.09 -9.32
CA ILE A 381 3.39 1.31 -10.39
C ILE A 381 2.51 0.21 -9.81
N ALA A 382 1.25 0.18 -10.24
CA ALA A 382 0.24 -0.76 -9.76
C ALA A 382 -0.27 -1.69 -10.86
N GLY A 383 -0.98 -2.75 -10.45
CA GLY A 383 -1.66 -3.67 -11.36
C GLY A 383 -0.75 -4.67 -12.05
N HIS A 384 -1.26 -5.27 -13.13
CA HIS A 384 -0.55 -6.26 -13.93
C HIS A 384 0.75 -5.73 -14.55
N GLU A 385 0.85 -4.42 -14.79
CA GLU A 385 2.06 -3.74 -15.26
C GLU A 385 3.17 -3.80 -14.21
N SER A 386 2.79 -3.66 -12.94
CA SER A 386 3.68 -3.84 -11.79
C SER A 386 4.15 -5.28 -11.68
N GLU A 387 3.24 -6.24 -11.82
CA GLU A 387 3.54 -7.67 -11.77
C GLU A 387 4.48 -8.09 -12.90
N TYR A 388 4.25 -7.58 -14.11
CA TYR A 388 5.14 -7.80 -15.24
C TYR A 388 6.53 -7.20 -15.01
N MET A 389 6.62 -5.98 -14.50
CA MET A 389 7.91 -5.35 -14.18
C MET A 389 8.75 -6.19 -13.21
N GLU A 390 8.13 -6.91 -12.26
CA GLU A 390 8.87 -7.79 -11.36
C GLU A 390 9.63 -8.90 -12.10
N THR A 391 9.11 -9.37 -13.24
CA THR A 391 9.72 -10.44 -14.07
C THR A 391 10.93 -9.98 -14.90
N LEU A 392 11.10 -8.67 -15.08
CA LEU A 392 12.17 -8.09 -15.89
C LEU A 392 13.52 -8.12 -15.15
N SER A 393 14.63 -8.10 -15.87
CA SER A 393 15.94 -7.88 -15.28
C SER A 393 16.09 -6.44 -14.77
N GLU A 394 17.03 -6.21 -13.84
CA GLU A 394 17.41 -4.85 -13.42
C GLU A 394 17.84 -3.96 -14.60
N GLN A 395 18.53 -4.55 -15.58
CA GLN A 395 18.97 -3.85 -16.78
C GLN A 395 17.79 -3.39 -17.65
N GLU A 396 16.79 -4.24 -17.88
CA GLU A 396 15.60 -3.90 -18.66
C GLU A 396 14.79 -2.77 -17.99
N VAL A 397 14.59 -2.85 -16.67
CA VAL A 397 13.92 -1.77 -15.92
C VAL A 397 14.73 -0.48 -15.99
N THR A 398 16.05 -0.57 -15.83
CA THR A 398 16.94 0.60 -15.91
C THR A 398 16.87 1.26 -17.28
N GLN A 399 16.90 0.48 -18.35
CA GLN A 399 16.76 0.99 -19.72
C GLN A 399 15.40 1.63 -19.96
N ALA A 400 14.31 0.99 -19.52
CA ALA A 400 12.95 1.52 -19.68
C ALA A 400 12.77 2.85 -18.95
N VAL A 401 13.21 2.94 -17.68
CA VAL A 401 13.13 4.17 -16.88
C VAL A 401 14.02 5.27 -17.48
N THR A 402 15.22 4.94 -17.93
CA THR A 402 16.13 5.92 -18.56
C THR A 402 15.51 6.49 -19.84
N GLN A 403 14.96 5.62 -20.70
CA GLN A 403 14.30 6.04 -21.94
C GLN A 403 13.04 6.87 -21.66
N LEU A 404 12.26 6.49 -20.65
CA LEU A 404 11.10 7.25 -20.19
C LEU A 404 11.51 8.68 -19.80
N LEU A 405 12.49 8.82 -18.89
CA LEU A 405 12.93 10.13 -18.42
C LEU A 405 13.49 10.99 -19.56
N ARG A 406 14.33 10.43 -20.43
CA ARG A 406 14.87 11.17 -21.60
C ARG A 406 13.78 11.62 -22.55
N ARG A 407 12.77 10.78 -22.79
CA ARG A 407 11.61 11.11 -23.65
C ARG A 407 10.80 12.27 -23.07
N PHE A 408 10.43 12.18 -21.80
CA PHE A 408 9.53 13.14 -21.17
C PHE A 408 10.21 14.48 -20.83
N THR A 409 11.51 14.48 -20.54
CA THR A 409 12.26 15.71 -20.27
C THR A 409 12.88 16.33 -21.52
N GLY A 410 12.92 15.60 -22.65
CA GLY A 410 13.69 15.96 -23.84
C GLY A 410 15.21 16.00 -23.62
N ASN A 411 15.70 15.56 -22.44
CA ASN A 411 17.09 15.65 -22.07
C ASN A 411 17.82 14.31 -22.29
N PRO A 412 18.67 14.16 -23.34
CA PRO A 412 19.28 12.89 -23.69
C PRO A 412 20.42 12.46 -22.76
N ILE A 413 20.92 13.35 -21.90
CA ILE A 413 22.05 13.03 -21.01
C ILE A 413 21.62 12.46 -19.64
N ILE A 414 20.33 12.55 -19.30
CA ILE A 414 19.82 11.96 -18.05
C ILE A 414 20.17 10.48 -18.01
N THR A 415 20.88 10.09 -16.95
CA THR A 415 21.34 8.73 -16.75
C THR A 415 21.21 8.41 -15.25
N PRO A 416 20.32 7.48 -14.87
CA PRO A 416 20.26 6.97 -13.51
C PRO A 416 21.60 6.36 -13.09
N ARG A 417 22.05 6.69 -11.88
CA ARG A 417 23.22 6.08 -11.25
C ARG A 417 22.89 4.69 -10.72
N ARG A 418 21.76 4.56 -10.01
CA ARG A 418 21.28 3.30 -9.43
C ARG A 418 19.76 3.23 -9.51
N ILE A 419 19.24 2.03 -9.70
CA ILE A 419 17.80 1.74 -9.66
C ILE A 419 17.55 0.57 -8.73
N LEU A 420 16.49 0.66 -7.94
CA LEU A 420 16.00 -0.42 -7.10
C LEU A 420 14.48 -0.48 -7.20
N ARG A 421 13.91 -1.68 -7.25
CA ARG A 421 12.44 -1.85 -7.27
C ARG A 421 11.97 -2.86 -6.24
N SER A 422 10.75 -2.69 -5.75
CA SER A 422 10.08 -3.72 -4.93
C SER A 422 9.50 -4.82 -5.82
N GLN A 423 9.27 -6.00 -5.21
CA GLN A 423 8.71 -7.18 -5.89
C GLN A 423 7.73 -7.90 -4.94
N TRP A 424 6.58 -7.29 -4.69
CA TRP A 424 5.62 -7.79 -3.69
C TRP A 424 4.73 -8.92 -4.22
N PHE A 425 4.51 -9.02 -5.52
CA PHE A 425 3.66 -10.05 -6.13
C PHE A 425 4.35 -11.41 -6.19
N HIS A 426 5.61 -11.45 -6.62
CA HIS A 426 6.41 -12.68 -6.68
C HIS A 426 7.01 -13.10 -5.34
N ASP A 427 6.90 -12.28 -4.28
CA ASP A 427 7.21 -12.74 -2.93
C ASP A 427 6.19 -13.84 -2.53
N PRO A 428 6.64 -15.08 -2.30
CA PRO A 428 5.77 -16.24 -2.12
C PRO A 428 4.98 -16.19 -0.80
N TRP A 429 5.30 -15.27 0.11
CA TRP A 429 4.65 -15.15 1.41
C TRP A 429 3.69 -13.96 1.48
N THR A 430 3.78 -13.01 0.55
CA THR A 430 2.87 -11.86 0.47
C THR A 430 1.89 -11.92 -0.69
N CYS A 431 2.36 -12.32 -1.88
CA CYS A 431 1.56 -12.47 -3.09
C CYS A 431 0.76 -11.21 -3.47
N GLY A 432 1.38 -10.03 -3.36
CA GLY A 432 0.79 -8.72 -3.64
C GLY A 432 1.05 -7.69 -2.54
N SER A 433 0.47 -6.50 -2.71
CA SER A 433 0.69 -5.35 -1.83
C SER A 433 -0.39 -5.20 -0.77
N TYR A 434 -1.64 -4.89 -1.11
CA TYR A 434 -2.73 -4.68 -0.15
C TYR A 434 -4.12 -4.91 -0.77
N SER A 435 -5.11 -5.01 0.12
CA SER A 435 -6.48 -5.34 -0.24
C SER A 435 -7.31 -4.11 -0.58
N PHE A 436 -8.23 -4.26 -1.51
CA PHE A 436 -9.29 -3.29 -1.78
C PHE A 436 -10.65 -4.02 -1.85
N ARG A 437 -11.76 -3.29 -1.77
CA ARG A 437 -13.09 -3.86 -1.98
C ARG A 437 -13.42 -3.80 -3.47
N ARG A 438 -13.77 -4.96 -4.02
CA ARG A 438 -14.13 -5.06 -5.43
C ARG A 438 -15.50 -4.45 -5.71
N ALA A 439 -15.66 -3.88 -6.89
CA ALA A 439 -16.96 -3.60 -7.49
C ALA A 439 -17.83 -4.85 -7.45
N ALA A 440 -19.12 -4.67 -7.20
CA ALA A 440 -20.06 -5.77 -7.28
C ALA A 440 -20.10 -6.25 -8.73
N GLN A 441 -19.60 -7.46 -8.99
CA GLN A 441 -19.83 -8.09 -10.29
C GLN A 441 -21.34 -8.23 -10.45
N SER A 442 -21.89 -7.72 -11.55
CA SER A 442 -23.26 -8.01 -11.96
C SER A 442 -23.43 -9.53 -11.87
N ARG A 443 -24.43 -9.98 -11.10
CA ARG A 443 -24.80 -11.39 -11.04
C ARG A 443 -25.22 -11.77 -12.46
N ILE A 444 -24.32 -12.39 -13.23
CA ILE A 444 -24.65 -13.00 -14.52
C ILE A 444 -25.50 -14.24 -14.24
#